data_AF-A0A3B8S5Z9-F1
#
_entry.id   AF-A0A3B8S5Z9-F1
#
_cell.length_a   1.000
_cell.length_b   1.000
_cell.length_c   1.000
_cell.angle_alpha   90.00
_cell.angle_beta   90.00
_cell.angle_gamma   90.00
#
_symmetry.space_group_name_H-M   'P 1'
#
loop_
_entity.id
_entity.type
_entity.pdbx_description
1 polymer ?
#
loop_
_entity_poly.entity_id
_entity_poly.type
_entity_poly.pdbx_seq_one_letter_code
_entity_poly.pdbx_strand_id
1 'polypeptide(L)'
;METSNNNSGEQDERRQLYRIDDTAILDLTAVTAEDVENKPAEACFVESEAFRLMRELRSIDTDNGSVFRSIHEKTPEIALYLQAINKKIEGVGNAVASTLVGGEADLQSVDISEGGIGFNYPSELEAGSLHAVKIWFHQTLIGIAAYIKIVACHRAIDGGYHMSCAFEALPDLDEQVIARHIMQVQARQQRLKHSLDPNQES
;
A
#
# COMPACT_ATOMS: atom_id res chain seq x y z
N MET A 1 -25.44 -3.66 -36.23
CA MET A 1 -26.12 -2.92 -35.15
C MET A 1 -26.83 -3.98 -34.33
N GLU A 2 -26.48 -4.32 -33.08
CA GLU A 2 -25.65 -3.69 -32.04
C GLU A 2 -25.08 -4.82 -31.17
N THR A 3 -23.78 -4.79 -30.88
CA THR A 3 -23.12 -5.65 -29.87
C THR A 3 -22.32 -4.72 -28.96
N SER A 4 -23.00 -4.00 -28.09
CA SER A 4 -22.38 -3.12 -27.09
C SER A 4 -23.23 -3.07 -25.83
N ASN A 5 -23.16 -4.09 -24.95
CA ASN A 5 -23.55 -3.86 -23.54
C ASN A 5 -23.05 -4.87 -22.50
N ASN A 6 -22.05 -5.71 -22.79
CA ASN A 6 -21.53 -6.68 -21.81
C ASN A 6 -20.13 -6.34 -21.25
N ASN A 7 -19.50 -5.26 -21.70
CA ASN A 7 -18.09 -4.96 -21.38
C ASN A 7 -17.90 -4.05 -20.15
N SER A 8 -18.93 -3.30 -19.73
CA SER A 8 -18.87 -2.42 -18.56
C SER A 8 -18.96 -3.19 -17.24
N GLY A 9 -19.85 -4.18 -17.15
CA GLY A 9 -19.99 -5.03 -15.96
C GLY A 9 -18.73 -5.86 -15.67
N GLU A 10 -18.12 -6.46 -16.69
CA GLU A 10 -16.87 -7.22 -16.53
C GLU A 10 -15.68 -6.33 -16.14
N GLN A 11 -15.62 -5.09 -16.64
CA GLN A 11 -14.57 -4.14 -16.25
C GLN A 11 -14.73 -3.65 -14.82
N ASP A 12 -15.95 -3.39 -14.36
CA ASP A 12 -16.21 -3.00 -12.98
C ASP A 12 -15.97 -4.16 -12.01
N GLU A 13 -16.35 -5.38 -12.35
CA GLU A 13 -15.99 -6.58 -11.57
C GLU A 13 -14.47 -6.80 -11.52
N ARG A 14 -13.75 -6.62 -12.64
CA ARG A 14 -12.28 -6.68 -12.65
C ARG A 14 -11.66 -5.59 -11.79
N ARG A 15 -12.18 -4.35 -11.81
CA ARG A 15 -11.70 -3.26 -10.95
C ARG A 15 -11.95 -3.56 -9.47
N GLN A 16 -13.08 -4.18 -9.14
CA GLN A 16 -13.39 -4.63 -7.78
C GLN A 16 -12.48 -5.78 -7.32
N LEU A 17 -12.06 -6.67 -8.24
CA LEU A 17 -11.18 -7.80 -7.91
C LEU A 17 -9.78 -7.40 -7.40
N TYR A 18 -9.30 -6.20 -7.73
CA TYR A 18 -7.97 -5.73 -7.33
C TYR A 18 -7.99 -4.67 -6.22
N ARG A 19 -9.17 -4.34 -5.69
CA ARG A 19 -9.30 -3.42 -4.57
C ARG A 19 -9.41 -4.19 -3.26
N ILE A 20 -8.69 -3.74 -2.24
CA ILE A 20 -8.79 -4.26 -0.88
C ILE A 20 -9.20 -3.13 0.06
N ASP A 21 -9.90 -3.50 1.13
CA ASP A 21 -10.04 -2.65 2.31
C ASP A 21 -8.92 -2.99 3.31
N ASP A 22 -8.31 -1.95 3.87
CA ASP A 22 -7.24 -2.06 4.86
C ASP A 22 -7.33 -0.94 5.91
N THR A 23 -6.41 -0.94 6.86
CA THR A 23 -6.26 0.11 7.86
C THR A 23 -4.86 0.70 7.80
N ALA A 24 -4.77 2.02 7.67
CA ALA A 24 -3.51 2.72 7.56
C ALA A 24 -3.51 4.03 8.36
N ILE A 25 -2.31 4.52 8.65
CA ILE A 25 -2.07 5.91 9.06
C ILE A 25 -1.67 6.68 7.80
N LEU A 26 -2.23 7.88 7.62
CA LEU A 26 -1.98 8.74 6.47
C LEU A 26 -1.48 10.11 6.93
N ASP A 27 -0.36 10.55 6.36
CA ASP A 27 0.02 11.97 6.36
C ASP A 27 -0.18 12.51 4.95
N LEU A 28 -0.87 13.65 4.83
CA LEU A 28 -1.18 14.28 3.56
C LEU A 28 -0.60 15.70 3.52
N THR A 29 -0.02 16.10 2.40
CA THR A 29 0.48 17.46 2.18
C THR A 29 0.21 17.89 0.75
N ALA A 30 -0.34 19.10 0.57
CA ALA A 30 -0.56 19.67 -0.76
C ALA A 30 0.78 19.96 -1.44
N VAL A 31 0.87 19.68 -2.74
CA VAL A 31 2.10 19.85 -3.52
C VAL A 31 1.79 20.46 -4.89
N THR A 32 2.84 20.96 -5.53
CA THR A 32 2.76 21.52 -6.89
C THR A 32 3.23 20.48 -7.92
N ALA A 33 2.96 20.73 -9.20
CA ALA A 33 3.50 19.90 -10.27
C ALA A 33 5.04 19.92 -10.31
N GLU A 34 5.66 21.05 -9.91
CA GLU A 34 7.12 21.17 -9.80
C GLU A 34 7.69 20.25 -8.71
N ASP A 35 6.99 20.09 -7.58
CA ASP A 35 7.38 19.14 -6.54
C ASP A 35 7.39 17.71 -7.06
N VAL A 36 6.34 17.32 -7.80
CA VAL A 36 6.20 15.97 -8.38
C VAL A 36 7.34 15.64 -9.33
N GLU A 37 7.79 16.62 -10.12
CA GLU A 37 8.86 16.43 -11.11
C GLU A 37 10.26 16.42 -10.49
N ASN A 38 10.50 17.22 -9.44
CA ASN A 38 11.86 17.53 -8.99
C ASN A 38 12.32 16.80 -7.72
N LYS A 39 11.41 16.20 -6.94
CA LYS A 39 11.78 15.48 -5.72
C LYS A 39 10.88 14.25 -5.50
N PRO A 40 11.37 13.21 -4.80
CA PRO A 40 10.54 12.07 -4.45
C PRO A 40 9.51 12.47 -3.37
N ALA A 41 8.38 11.76 -3.33
CA ALA A 41 7.25 12.10 -2.46
C ALA A 41 7.63 12.14 -0.96
N GLU A 42 8.52 11.27 -0.50
CA GLU A 42 8.98 11.28 0.90
C GLU A 42 9.62 12.61 1.34
N ALA A 43 10.23 13.35 0.41
CA ALA A 43 10.89 14.63 0.70
C ALA A 43 9.89 15.75 1.03
N CYS A 44 8.58 15.50 0.86
CA CYS A 44 7.52 16.42 1.26
C CYS A 44 7.16 16.32 2.75
N PHE A 45 7.68 15.32 3.46
CA PHE A 45 7.36 15.06 4.86
C PHE A 45 8.55 15.32 5.78
N VAL A 46 8.25 15.59 7.05
CA VAL A 46 9.27 15.56 8.09
C VAL A 46 9.81 14.14 8.21
N GLU A 47 11.14 14.01 8.32
CA GLU A 47 11.83 12.74 8.37
C GLU A 47 11.31 11.88 9.54
N SER A 48 10.91 10.65 9.24
CA SER A 48 10.46 9.66 10.22
C SER A 48 11.46 8.53 10.28
N GLU A 49 12.07 8.35 11.46
CA GLU A 49 13.03 7.28 11.72
C GLU A 49 12.47 5.88 11.41
N ALA A 50 11.21 5.64 11.78
CA ALA A 50 10.50 4.39 11.49
C ALA A 50 10.36 4.16 9.98
N PHE A 51 9.96 5.21 9.26
CA PHE A 51 9.75 5.17 7.83
C PHE A 51 11.06 4.94 7.08
N ARG A 52 12.12 5.67 7.46
CA ARG A 52 13.47 5.52 6.91
C ARG A 52 14.00 4.11 7.12
N LEU A 53 13.96 3.60 8.35
CA LEU A 53 14.41 2.24 8.68
C LEU A 53 13.72 1.18 7.80
N MET A 54 12.38 1.25 7.69
CA MET A 54 11.64 0.25 6.93
C MET A 54 11.87 0.36 5.42
N ARG A 55 12.12 1.57 4.89
CA ARG A 55 12.51 1.78 3.50
C ARG A 55 13.91 1.22 3.23
N GLU A 56 14.87 1.47 4.12
CA GLU A 56 16.25 0.95 3.99
C GLU A 56 16.29 -0.58 4.00
N LEU A 57 15.59 -1.22 4.93
CA LEU A 57 15.48 -2.70 4.96
C LEU A 57 14.94 -3.25 3.63
N ARG A 58 13.88 -2.64 3.09
CA ARG A 58 13.31 -3.06 1.79
C ARG A 58 14.23 -2.78 0.61
N SER A 59 15.00 -1.69 0.64
CA SER A 59 15.99 -1.40 -0.41
C SER A 59 17.05 -2.48 -0.44
N ILE A 60 17.57 -2.87 0.74
CA ILE A 60 18.55 -3.95 0.88
C ILE A 60 17.99 -5.27 0.34
N ASP A 61 16.72 -5.59 0.61
CA ASP A 61 16.07 -6.79 0.10
C ASP A 61 15.96 -6.79 -1.43
N THR A 62 15.59 -5.66 -2.02
CA THR A 62 15.51 -5.48 -3.48
C THR A 62 16.88 -5.66 -4.12
N ASP A 63 17.91 -4.99 -3.58
CA ASP A 63 19.28 -5.04 -4.09
C ASP A 63 19.84 -6.48 -4.04
N ASN A 64 19.50 -7.21 -2.97
CA ASN A 64 19.93 -8.60 -2.78
C ASN A 64 19.12 -9.61 -3.60
N GLY A 65 18.01 -9.22 -4.23
CA GLY A 65 17.08 -10.15 -4.87
C GLY A 65 17.70 -11.02 -5.96
N SER A 66 18.63 -10.48 -6.76
CA SER A 66 19.33 -11.24 -7.82
C SER A 66 20.29 -12.28 -7.25
N VAL A 67 21.04 -11.90 -6.20
CA VAL A 67 21.96 -12.79 -5.48
C VAL A 67 21.18 -13.90 -4.79
N PHE A 68 20.08 -13.56 -4.13
CA PHE A 68 19.21 -14.53 -3.46
C PHE A 68 18.66 -15.57 -4.45
N ARG A 69 18.20 -15.15 -5.63
CA ARG A 69 17.77 -16.07 -6.70
C ARG A 69 18.89 -17.01 -7.14
N SER A 70 20.11 -16.50 -7.34
CA SER A 70 21.27 -17.34 -7.69
C SER A 70 21.62 -18.35 -6.59
N ILE A 71 21.52 -17.97 -5.31
CA ILE A 71 21.74 -18.89 -4.19
C ILE A 71 20.66 -19.96 -4.17
N HIS A 72 19.39 -19.59 -4.38
CA HIS A 72 18.27 -20.53 -4.40
C HIS A 72 18.40 -21.59 -5.50
N GLU A 73 18.85 -21.19 -6.69
CA GLU A 73 19.12 -22.12 -7.81
C GLU A 73 20.24 -23.12 -7.50
N LYS A 74 21.29 -22.68 -6.80
CA LYS A 74 22.48 -23.51 -6.50
C LYS A 74 22.31 -24.37 -5.25
N THR A 75 21.71 -23.80 -4.21
CA THR A 75 21.64 -24.36 -2.86
C THR A 75 20.34 -23.90 -2.18
N PRO A 76 19.21 -24.60 -2.42
CA PRO A 76 17.91 -24.24 -1.85
C PRO A 76 17.90 -24.16 -0.32
N GLU A 77 18.61 -25.05 0.37
CA GLU A 77 18.66 -25.08 1.84
C GLU A 77 19.27 -23.80 2.44
N ILE A 78 20.34 -23.29 1.82
CA ILE A 78 20.97 -22.03 2.24
C ILE A 78 20.03 -20.86 1.96
N ALA A 79 19.36 -20.83 0.81
CA ALA A 79 18.40 -19.79 0.49
C ALA A 79 17.24 -19.76 1.50
N LEU A 80 16.68 -20.92 1.86
CA LEU A 80 15.63 -21.01 2.88
C LEU A 80 16.10 -20.50 4.25
N TYR A 81 17.34 -20.83 4.65
CA TYR A 81 17.90 -20.31 5.89
C TYR A 81 18.08 -18.79 5.86
N LEU A 82 18.63 -18.24 4.77
CA LEU A 82 18.78 -16.79 4.60
C LEU A 82 17.43 -16.06 4.59
N GLN A 83 16.41 -16.65 3.96
CA GLN A 83 15.05 -16.11 4.01
C GLN A 83 14.50 -16.08 5.44
N ALA A 84 14.76 -17.12 6.24
CA ALA A 84 14.37 -17.13 7.64
C ALA A 84 15.11 -16.07 8.48
N ILE A 85 16.38 -15.79 8.16
CA ILE A 85 17.13 -14.67 8.76
C ILE A 85 16.52 -13.33 8.34
N ASN A 86 16.19 -13.14 7.06
CA ASN A 86 15.53 -11.92 6.58
C ASN A 86 14.25 -11.64 7.34
N LYS A 87 13.40 -12.67 7.48
CA LYS A 87 12.14 -12.58 8.23
C LYS A 87 12.34 -12.22 9.70
N LYS A 88 13.44 -12.65 10.34
CA LYS A 88 13.77 -12.22 11.70
C LYS A 88 14.14 -10.74 11.75
N ILE A 89 14.94 -10.27 10.78
CA ILE A 89 15.33 -8.87 10.68
C ILE A 89 14.10 -7.99 10.43
N GLU A 90 13.24 -8.37 9.48
CA GLU A 90 11.95 -7.72 9.24
C GLU A 90 11.11 -7.65 10.53
N GLY A 91 11.02 -8.75 11.28
CA GLY A 91 10.30 -8.78 12.55
C GLY A 91 10.85 -7.81 13.61
N VAL A 92 12.18 -7.69 13.71
CA VAL A 92 12.83 -6.72 14.60
C VAL A 92 12.59 -5.28 14.12
N GLY A 93 12.76 -5.02 12.81
CA GLY A 93 12.49 -3.72 12.20
C GLY A 93 11.05 -3.26 12.44
N ASN A 94 10.09 -4.16 12.24
CA ASN A 94 8.67 -3.97 12.50
C ASN A 94 8.37 -3.62 13.97
N ALA A 95 9.02 -4.31 14.92
CA ALA A 95 8.84 -4.02 16.34
C ALA A 95 9.39 -2.64 16.71
N VAL A 96 10.57 -2.28 16.19
CA VAL A 96 11.17 -0.95 16.40
C VAL A 96 10.29 0.14 15.77
N ALA A 97 9.90 -0.04 14.51
CA ALA A 97 9.07 0.92 13.79
C ALA A 97 7.71 1.15 14.46
N SER A 98 7.03 0.09 14.89
CA SER A 98 5.77 0.20 15.65
C SER A 98 5.92 1.03 16.92
N THR A 99 7.08 0.96 17.59
CA THR A 99 7.35 1.74 18.80
C THR A 99 7.56 3.22 18.47
N LEU A 100 8.13 3.52 17.30
CA LEU A 100 8.46 4.87 16.83
C LEU A 100 7.27 5.61 16.17
N VAL A 101 6.35 4.88 15.52
CA VAL A 101 5.15 5.47 14.89
C VAL A 101 4.18 6.05 15.93
N GLY A 102 4.31 5.66 17.21
CA GLY A 102 3.50 6.17 18.31
C GLY A 102 2.11 5.53 18.34
N GLY A 103 1.63 5.17 19.54
CA GLY A 103 0.36 4.45 19.73
C GLY A 103 -0.91 5.27 19.47
N GLU A 104 -0.78 6.56 19.17
CA GLU A 104 -1.90 7.51 18.95
C GLU A 104 -1.99 8.03 17.51
N ALA A 105 -1.23 7.48 16.56
CA ALA A 105 -1.41 7.84 15.16
C ALA A 105 -2.81 7.41 14.69
N ASP A 106 -3.56 8.33 14.07
CA ASP A 106 -4.96 8.14 13.67
C ASP A 106 -5.09 7.07 12.57
N LEU A 107 -5.25 5.82 13.01
CA LEU A 107 -5.60 4.70 12.15
C LEU A 107 -6.96 4.95 11.51
N GLN A 108 -7.03 4.84 10.19
CA GLN A 108 -8.26 4.99 9.43
C GLN A 108 -8.41 3.88 8.40
N SER A 109 -9.65 3.61 8.03
CA SER A 109 -9.96 2.71 6.92
C SER A 109 -9.54 3.35 5.60
N VAL A 110 -8.88 2.54 4.78
CA VAL A 110 -8.50 2.91 3.41
C VAL A 110 -8.94 1.82 2.46
N ASP A 111 -9.26 2.19 1.24
CA ASP A 111 -9.35 1.26 0.13
C ASP A 111 -8.18 1.48 -0.82
N ILE A 112 -7.56 0.41 -1.28
CA ILE A 112 -6.38 0.52 -2.15
C ILE A 112 -6.46 -0.46 -3.31
N SER A 113 -6.00 0.03 -4.45
CA SER A 113 -5.75 -0.73 -5.68
C SER A 113 -4.36 -0.38 -6.21
N GLU A 114 -3.90 -1.06 -7.25
CA GLU A 114 -2.63 -0.71 -7.92
C GLU A 114 -2.64 0.73 -8.48
N GLY A 115 -3.81 1.25 -8.86
CA GLY A 115 -3.92 2.58 -9.49
C GLY A 115 -4.22 3.74 -8.53
N GLY A 116 -4.50 3.48 -7.25
CA GLY A 116 -4.94 4.55 -6.36
C GLY A 116 -5.39 4.10 -4.98
N ILE A 117 -5.73 5.10 -4.17
CA ILE A 117 -6.14 4.95 -2.77
C ILE A 117 -7.38 5.82 -2.47
N GLY A 118 -8.31 5.26 -1.72
CA GLY A 118 -9.45 5.95 -1.13
C GLY A 118 -9.33 6.04 0.39
N PHE A 119 -9.71 7.19 0.96
CA PHE A 119 -9.64 7.45 2.40
C PHE A 119 -10.58 8.58 2.82
N ASN A 120 -10.83 8.72 4.12
CA ASN A 120 -11.69 9.79 4.64
C ASN A 120 -10.85 11.01 5.05
N TYR A 121 -11.36 12.20 4.75
CA TYR A 121 -10.69 13.46 5.06
C TYR A 121 -11.68 14.47 5.67
N PRO A 122 -11.27 15.29 6.67
CA PRO A 122 -12.20 16.19 7.37
C PRO A 122 -12.78 17.32 6.50
N SER A 123 -12.11 17.64 5.38
CA SER A 123 -12.44 18.78 4.53
C SER A 123 -12.48 18.39 3.05
N GLU A 124 -13.13 19.22 2.25
CA GLU A 124 -13.20 19.03 0.80
C GLU A 124 -11.85 19.35 0.16
N LEU A 125 -11.39 18.48 -0.74
CA LEU A 125 -10.24 18.73 -1.60
C LEU A 125 -10.71 18.83 -3.05
N GLU A 126 -10.09 19.74 -3.80
CA GLU A 126 -10.46 20.00 -5.19
C GLU A 126 -10.06 18.84 -6.10
N ALA A 127 -10.98 18.39 -6.96
CA ALA A 127 -10.65 17.40 -7.98
C ALA A 127 -9.56 17.93 -8.92
N GLY A 128 -8.53 17.12 -9.16
CA GLY A 128 -7.36 17.47 -9.94
C GLY A 128 -6.20 18.05 -9.14
N SER A 129 -6.40 18.42 -7.87
CA SER A 129 -5.31 18.87 -6.99
C SER A 129 -4.33 17.74 -6.67
N LEU A 130 -3.05 18.11 -6.54
CA LEU A 130 -1.94 17.19 -6.28
C LEU A 130 -1.55 17.23 -4.81
N HIS A 131 -1.30 16.05 -4.25
CA HIS A 131 -0.84 15.89 -2.88
C HIS A 131 0.27 14.83 -2.82
N ALA A 132 1.19 14.99 -1.88
CA ALA A 132 1.99 13.88 -1.40
C ALA A 132 1.22 13.19 -0.27
N VAL A 133 1.22 11.85 -0.28
CA VAL A 133 0.68 11.02 0.80
C VAL A 133 1.77 10.09 1.32
N LYS A 134 1.91 10.02 2.64
CA LYS A 134 2.69 8.98 3.32
C LYS A 134 1.71 8.01 3.97
N ILE A 135 1.79 6.75 3.56
CA ILE A 135 0.88 5.68 3.95
C ILE A 135 1.64 4.70 4.84
N TRP A 136 1.07 4.35 5.99
CA TRP A 136 1.59 3.29 6.85
C TRP A 136 0.52 2.24 7.09
N PHE A 137 0.61 1.11 6.39
CA PHE A 137 -0.31 -0.02 6.55
C PHE A 137 -0.09 -0.69 7.90
N HIS A 138 -1.12 -0.71 8.73
CA HIS A 138 -1.01 -1.12 10.12
C HIS A 138 -0.63 -2.60 10.27
N GLN A 139 -1.27 -3.46 9.47
CA GLN A 139 -1.17 -4.90 9.62
C GLN A 139 0.07 -5.52 8.97
N THR A 140 0.63 -4.87 7.96
CA THR A 140 1.85 -5.32 7.26
C THR A 140 3.07 -4.50 7.62
N LEU A 141 2.89 -3.36 8.31
CA LEU A 141 3.94 -2.41 8.70
C LEU A 141 4.72 -1.89 7.49
N ILE A 142 4.01 -1.79 6.36
CA ILE A 142 4.53 -1.25 5.11
C ILE A 142 4.27 0.26 5.09
N GLY A 143 5.35 1.04 5.11
CA GLY A 143 5.38 2.47 4.83
C GLY A 143 5.68 2.78 3.36
N ILE A 144 4.84 3.59 2.69
CA ILE A 144 5.02 4.07 1.31
C ILE A 144 4.83 5.60 1.30
N ALA A 145 5.55 6.31 0.43
CA ALA A 145 5.28 7.71 0.14
C ALA A 145 5.03 7.82 -1.36
N ALA A 146 3.94 8.46 -1.75
CA ALA A 146 3.52 8.56 -3.13
C ALA A 146 2.92 9.93 -3.42
N TYR A 147 2.99 10.36 -4.67
CA TYR A 147 2.13 11.45 -5.13
C TYR A 147 0.76 10.89 -5.52
N ILE A 148 -0.27 11.67 -5.24
CA ILE A 148 -1.63 11.36 -5.59
C ILE A 148 -2.32 12.57 -6.19
N LYS A 149 -3.29 12.29 -7.05
CA LYS A 149 -4.22 13.27 -7.60
C LYS A 149 -5.63 12.96 -7.13
N ILE A 150 -6.33 13.97 -6.62
CA ILE A 150 -7.74 13.82 -6.24
C ILE A 150 -8.56 13.60 -7.52
N VAL A 151 -9.22 12.45 -7.64
CA VAL A 151 -10.08 12.11 -8.79
C VAL A 151 -11.53 12.46 -8.50
N ALA A 152 -12.00 12.14 -7.31
CA ALA A 152 -13.34 12.44 -6.85
C ALA A 152 -13.36 12.73 -5.34
N CYS A 153 -14.34 13.54 -4.96
CA CYS A 153 -14.61 13.91 -3.57
C CYS A 153 -16.10 13.74 -3.34
N HIS A 154 -16.47 12.90 -2.39
CA HIS A 154 -17.86 12.67 -2.02
C HIS A 154 -18.05 12.91 -0.53
N ARG A 155 -19.12 13.61 -0.15
CA ARG A 155 -19.44 13.80 1.27
C ARG A 155 -19.73 12.44 1.92
N ALA A 156 -19.04 12.14 3.01
CA ALA A 156 -19.24 10.88 3.74
C ALA A 156 -20.47 10.96 4.65
N ILE A 157 -21.08 9.80 4.94
CA ILE A 157 -22.35 9.69 5.70
C ILE A 157 -22.15 10.08 7.17
N ASP A 158 -20.97 9.79 7.71
CA ASP A 158 -20.52 10.05 9.07
C ASP A 158 -19.92 11.46 9.27
N GLY A 159 -19.85 12.26 8.21
CA GLY A 159 -19.23 13.59 8.21
C GLY A 159 -17.86 13.59 7.54
N GLY A 160 -17.39 14.77 7.13
CA GLY A 160 -16.21 14.89 6.27
C GLY A 160 -16.48 14.39 4.85
N TYR A 161 -15.42 13.93 4.19
CA TYR A 161 -15.43 13.58 2.78
C TYR A 161 -14.61 12.32 2.50
N HIS A 162 -15.12 11.44 1.66
CA HIS A 162 -14.36 10.35 1.09
C HIS A 162 -13.62 10.84 -0.16
N MET A 163 -12.29 10.75 -0.12
CA MET A 163 -11.40 11.06 -1.23
C MET A 163 -11.18 9.80 -2.05
N SER A 164 -11.34 9.89 -3.38
CA SER A 164 -10.85 8.87 -4.31
C SER A 164 -9.67 9.45 -5.08
N CYS A 165 -8.50 8.83 -4.95
CA CYS A 165 -7.26 9.38 -5.48
C CYS A 165 -6.58 8.38 -6.42
N ALA A 166 -5.93 8.88 -7.48
CA ALA A 166 -5.04 8.10 -8.33
C ALA A 166 -3.59 8.33 -7.91
N PHE A 167 -2.77 7.28 -7.97
CA PHE A 167 -1.32 7.46 -7.80
C PHE A 167 -0.73 8.19 -9.02
N GLU A 168 0.20 9.10 -8.77
CA GLU A 168 0.90 9.88 -9.78
C GLU A 168 2.41 9.63 -9.66
N ALA A 169 3.08 9.41 -10.79
CA ALA A 169 4.52 9.20 -10.88
C ALA A 169 5.09 8.18 -9.84
N LEU A 170 4.36 7.10 -9.58
CA LEU A 170 4.77 6.08 -8.62
C LEU A 170 5.99 5.30 -9.16
N PRO A 171 7.10 5.22 -8.42
CA PRO A 171 8.25 4.41 -8.84
C PRO A 171 7.90 2.92 -8.95
N ASP A 172 8.46 2.21 -9.93
CA ASP A 172 8.24 0.77 -10.15
C ASP A 172 8.42 -0.08 -8.88
N LEU A 173 9.37 0.31 -8.02
CA LEU A 173 9.62 -0.36 -6.75
C LEU A 173 8.42 -0.25 -5.80
N ASP A 174 7.85 0.95 -5.66
CA ASP A 174 6.70 1.17 -4.80
C ASP A 174 5.42 0.56 -5.39
N GLU A 175 5.26 0.56 -6.72
CA GLU A 175 4.18 -0.17 -7.40
C GLU A 175 4.20 -1.67 -7.06
N GLN A 176 5.38 -2.29 -7.14
CA GLN A 176 5.55 -3.70 -6.76
C GLN A 176 5.28 -3.95 -5.27
N VAL A 177 5.61 -3.00 -4.40
CA VAL A 177 5.30 -3.09 -2.97
C VAL A 177 3.78 -3.04 -2.74
N ILE A 178 3.07 -2.14 -3.42
CA ILE A 178 1.60 -2.05 -3.35
C ILE A 178 0.96 -3.33 -3.86
N ALA A 179 1.35 -3.81 -5.05
CA ALA A 179 0.80 -5.03 -5.63
C ALA A 179 1.01 -6.24 -4.71
N ARG A 180 2.21 -6.38 -4.13
CA ARG A 180 2.50 -7.44 -3.16
C ARG A 180 1.67 -7.32 -1.89
N HIS A 181 1.49 -6.11 -1.37
CA HIS A 181 0.66 -5.84 -0.20
C HIS A 181 -0.80 -6.24 -0.46
N ILE A 182 -1.36 -5.85 -1.60
CA ILE A 182 -2.71 -6.22 -2.03
C ILE A 182 -2.87 -7.75 -2.03
N MET A 183 -1.95 -8.47 -2.68
CA MET A 183 -1.97 -9.94 -2.72
C MET A 183 -1.90 -10.57 -1.33
N GLN A 184 -1.07 -10.03 -0.43
CA GLN A 184 -0.93 -10.53 0.94
C GLN A 184 -2.22 -10.35 1.75
N VAL A 185 -2.87 -9.20 1.63
CA VAL A 185 -4.15 -8.92 2.31
C VAL A 185 -5.25 -9.82 1.76
N GLN A 186 -5.37 -9.96 0.44
CA GLN A 186 -6.36 -10.86 -0.18
C GLN A 186 -6.18 -12.32 0.26
N ALA A 187 -4.93 -12.82 0.21
CA ALA A 187 -4.64 -14.19 0.65
C ALA A 187 -4.98 -14.40 2.14
N ARG A 188 -4.81 -13.38 2.98
CA ARG A 188 -5.19 -13.42 4.40
C ARG A 188 -6.71 -13.46 4.57
N GLN A 189 -7.44 -12.59 3.87
CA GLN A 189 -8.89 -12.53 3.90
C GLN A 189 -9.53 -13.85 3.41
N GLN A 190 -8.97 -14.47 2.37
CA GLN A 190 -9.42 -15.79 1.89
C GLN A 190 -9.26 -16.89 2.95
N ARG A 191 -8.10 -16.93 3.65
CA ARG A 191 -7.87 -17.90 4.75
C ARG A 191 -8.85 -17.69 5.90
N LEU A 192 -9.13 -16.44 6.27
CA LEU A 192 -10.10 -16.10 7.31
C LEU A 192 -11.51 -16.56 6.93
N LYS A 193 -11.96 -16.29 5.71
CA LYS A 193 -13.26 -16.77 5.20
C LYS A 193 -13.37 -18.30 5.28
N HIS A 194 -12.35 -19.03 4.84
CA HIS A 194 -12.35 -20.49 4.89
C HIS A 194 -12.33 -21.04 6.33
N SER A 195 -11.64 -20.37 7.26
CA SER A 195 -11.64 -20.76 8.68
C SER A 195 -12.97 -20.51 9.40
N LEU A 196 -13.80 -19.60 8.88
CA LEU A 196 -15.11 -19.24 9.44
C LEU A 196 -16.27 -20.08 8.85
N ASP A 197 -16.04 -20.79 7.74
CA ASP A 197 -17.01 -21.67 7.08
C ASP A 197 -16.52 -23.15 7.08
N PRO A 198 -16.57 -23.86 8.22
CA PRO A 198 -16.16 -25.27 8.29
C PRO A 198 -17.13 -26.27 7.61
N ASN A 199 -18.23 -25.81 7.00
CA ASN A 199 -19.32 -26.65 6.49
C ASN A 199 -19.43 -26.73 4.95
N GLN A 200 -18.38 -26.41 4.19
CA GLN A 200 -18.37 -26.61 2.73
C GLN A 200 -17.59 -27.84 2.24
N GLU A 201 -17.06 -28.67 3.15
CA GLU A 201 -16.58 -30.01 2.79
C GLU A 201 -17.60 -31.07 3.22
N SER A 202 -18.54 -31.37 2.33
CA SER A 202 -19.34 -32.61 2.31
C SER A 202 -19.78 -32.92 0.89
#